data_AF-A0AAV2JXW5-F1
#
_entry.id   AF-A0AAV2JXW5-F1
#
_cell.length_a   1.000
_cell.length_b   1.000
_cell.length_c   1.000
_cell.angle_alpha   90.00
_cell.angle_beta   90.00
_cell.angle_gamma   90.00
#
_symmetry.space_group_name_H-M   'P 1'
#
loop_
_entity.id
_entity.type
_entity.pdbx_description
1 polymer ?
#
loop_
_entity_poly.entity_id
_entity_poly.type
_entity_poly.pdbx_seq_one_letter_code
_entity_poly.pdbx_strand_id
1 'polypeptide(L)'
;MWSFIKPKLKSSSEEDLLSTVTQQEHPLLGQTFFMLHPCKTNTFMRPVLQAAQRENRAVNYVLTWLSVVGPLVGLEVPLEYCSGSRPDQT
;
A
#
# COMPACT_ATOMS: atom_id res chain seq x y z
N MET A 1 -16.45 -14.25 -3.35
CA MET A 1 -15.17 -13.91 -2.67
C MET A 1 -14.40 -12.80 -3.37
N TRP A 2 -14.49 -12.67 -4.71
CA TRP A 2 -13.74 -11.65 -5.49
C TRP A 2 -14.54 -10.38 -5.87
N SER A 3 -15.76 -10.20 -5.36
CA SER A 3 -16.65 -9.08 -5.73
C SER A 3 -16.34 -7.74 -5.06
N PHE A 4 -15.34 -7.69 -4.16
CA PHE A 4 -15.02 -6.48 -3.38
C PHE A 4 -13.95 -5.59 -4.02
N ILE A 5 -13.34 -6.03 -5.13
CA ILE A 5 -12.32 -5.25 -5.84
C ILE A 5 -13.06 -4.32 -6.81
N LYS A 6 -13.47 -3.15 -6.33
CA LYS A 6 -14.06 -2.07 -7.17
C LYS A 6 -13.02 -1.02 -7.56
N PRO A 7 -13.23 -0.33 -8.69
CA PRO A 7 -12.14 0.08 -9.57
C PRO A 7 -11.88 1.58 -9.51
N LYS A 8 -10.79 2.03 -8.88
CA LYS A 8 -10.18 3.35 -9.14
C LYS A 8 -8.65 3.36 -8.96
N LEU A 9 -7.98 2.36 -9.51
CA LEU A 9 -6.55 2.44 -9.82
C LEU A 9 -6.33 2.07 -11.29
N LYS A 10 -6.91 2.87 -12.21
CA LYS A 10 -6.71 2.73 -13.66
C LYS A 10 -5.30 3.22 -14.04
N SER A 11 -4.29 2.39 -13.82
CA SER A 11 -3.00 2.47 -14.56
C SER A 11 -2.13 1.22 -14.45
N SER A 12 -2.44 0.28 -13.55
CA SER A 12 -1.86 -1.07 -13.56
C SER A 12 -2.94 -2.04 -14.00
N SER A 13 -2.63 -2.94 -14.94
CA SER A 13 -3.56 -4.01 -15.31
C SER A 13 -3.95 -4.78 -14.05
N GLU A 14 -5.21 -5.17 -13.92
CA GLU A 14 -5.66 -6.00 -12.79
C GLU A 14 -4.83 -7.28 -12.68
N GLU A 15 -4.28 -7.76 -13.80
CA GLU A 15 -3.35 -8.89 -13.89
C GLU A 15 -2.00 -8.64 -13.21
N ASP A 16 -1.42 -7.44 -13.31
CA ASP A 16 -0.16 -7.11 -12.64
C ASP A 16 -0.31 -7.06 -11.12
N LEU A 17 -1.49 -6.67 -10.64
CA LEU A 17 -1.82 -6.64 -9.21
C LEU A 17 -2.11 -8.04 -8.68
N LEU A 18 -2.88 -8.84 -9.41
CA LEU A 18 -3.15 -10.24 -9.06
C LEU A 18 -1.88 -11.10 -9.09
N SER A 19 -0.95 -10.83 -10.02
CA SER A 19 0.36 -11.50 -10.05
C SER A 19 1.28 -11.14 -8.88
N THR A 20 0.92 -10.11 -8.10
CA THR A 20 1.65 -9.72 -6.89
C THR A 20 1.15 -10.47 -5.65
N VAL A 21 -0.03 -11.08 -5.69
CA VAL A 21 -0.60 -11.82 -4.55
C VAL A 21 -0.24 -13.30 -4.64
N THR A 22 0.36 -13.84 -3.59
CA THR A 22 0.65 -15.28 -3.46
C THR A 22 0.07 -15.83 -2.17
N GLN A 23 -0.11 -17.14 -2.08
CA GLN A 23 -0.34 -17.81 -0.79
C GLN A 23 0.99 -18.24 -0.20
N GLN A 24 1.20 -17.94 1.07
CA GLN A 24 2.39 -18.34 1.84
C GLN A 24 1.97 -18.78 3.24
N GLU A 25 2.73 -19.71 3.81
CA GLU A 25 2.56 -20.10 5.20
C GLU A 25 3.14 -19.01 6.11
N HIS A 26 2.41 -18.64 7.16
CA HIS A 26 2.91 -17.68 8.13
C HIS A 26 4.03 -18.33 8.97
N PRO A 27 5.26 -17.77 8.97
CA PRO A 27 6.44 -18.42 9.55
C PRO A 27 6.31 -18.83 11.03
N LEU A 28 5.45 -18.15 11.78
CA LEU A 28 5.19 -18.45 13.19
C LEU A 28 3.91 -19.26 13.44
N LEU A 29 2.91 -19.18 12.54
CA LEU A 29 1.58 -19.75 12.80
C LEU A 29 1.34 -21.06 12.06
N GLY A 30 2.16 -21.37 11.04
CA GLY A 30 1.99 -22.58 10.23
C GLY A 30 0.72 -22.61 9.39
N GLN A 31 0.01 -21.49 9.29
CA GLN A 31 -1.25 -21.35 8.56
C GLN A 31 -1.06 -20.54 7.29
N THR A 32 -1.85 -20.82 6.26
CA THR A 32 -1.82 -20.11 4.99
C THR A 32 -2.45 -18.72 5.08
N PHE A 33 -1.74 -17.74 4.53
CA PHE A 33 -2.20 -16.36 4.35
C PHE A 33 -1.95 -15.90 2.92
N PHE A 34 -2.70 -14.88 2.49
CA PHE A 34 -2.39 -14.15 1.27
C PHE A 34 -1.29 -13.12 1.57
N MET A 35 -0.24 -13.13 0.76
CA MET A 35 0.92 -12.25 0.88
C MET A 35 1.10 -11.45 -0.42
N LEU A 36 1.37 -10.16 -0.27
CA LEU A 36 1.88 -9.36 -1.38
C LEU A 36 3.38 -9.61 -1.53
N HIS A 37 3.82 -10.00 -2.72
CA HIS A 37 5.19 -10.35 -2.97
C HIS A 37 6.10 -9.12 -2.74
N PRO A 38 7.10 -9.23 -1.84
CA PRO A 38 7.84 -8.05 -1.37
C PRO A 38 8.63 -7.38 -2.51
N CYS A 39 9.07 -8.12 -3.53
CA CYS A 39 9.82 -7.54 -4.67
C CYS A 39 9.00 -6.56 -5.51
N LYS A 40 7.66 -6.57 -5.42
CA LYS A 40 6.79 -5.63 -6.16
C LYS A 40 6.57 -4.32 -5.39
N THR A 41 6.91 -4.27 -4.10
CA THR A 41 6.77 -3.07 -3.25
C THR A 41 7.44 -1.85 -3.86
N ASN A 42 8.66 -2.00 -4.39
CA ASN A 42 9.40 -0.90 -5.00
C ASN A 42 8.70 -0.36 -6.27
N THR A 43 8.06 -1.23 -7.04
CA THR A 43 7.30 -0.82 -8.24
C THR A 43 6.16 0.13 -7.87
N PHE A 44 5.48 -0.11 -6.74
CA PHE A 44 4.41 0.77 -6.27
C PHE A 44 4.93 2.03 -5.58
N MET A 45 5.96 1.90 -4.73
CA MET A 45 6.41 3.00 -3.87
C MET A 45 7.32 4.01 -4.57
N ARG A 46 8.16 3.58 -5.52
CA ARG A 46 9.12 4.46 -6.19
C ARG A 46 8.52 5.73 -6.81
N PRO A 47 7.42 5.67 -7.61
CA PRO A 47 6.84 6.88 -8.19
C PRO A 47 6.28 7.83 -7.13
N VAL A 48 5.69 7.30 -6.05
CA VAL A 48 5.12 8.10 -4.96
C VAL A 48 6.21 8.82 -4.17
N LEU A 49 7.32 8.12 -3.88
CA LEU A 49 8.47 8.71 -3.20
C LEU A 49 9.16 9.77 -4.05
N GLN A 50 9.29 9.53 -5.36
CA GLN A 50 9.85 10.52 -6.29
C GLN A 50 8.99 11.78 -6.38
N ALA A 51 7.65 11.64 -6.37
CA ALA A 51 6.74 12.78 -6.33
C ALA A 51 6.89 13.58 -5.02
N ALA A 52 6.91 12.89 -3.88
CA ALA A 52 7.11 13.53 -2.59
C ALA A 52 8.46 14.25 -2.48
N GLN A 53 9.53 13.67 -3.02
CA GLN A 53 10.85 14.29 -3.08
C GLN A 53 10.85 15.57 -3.93
N ARG A 54 10.21 15.54 -5.12
CA ARG A 54 10.08 16.73 -5.99
C ARG A 54 9.32 17.86 -5.31
N GLU A 55 8.34 17.52 -4.49
CA GLU A 55 7.52 18.46 -3.74
C GLU A 55 8.09 18.81 -2.35
N ASN A 56 9.29 18.31 -2.01
CA ASN A 56 9.93 18.47 -0.70
C ASN A 56 9.00 18.14 0.48
N ARG A 57 8.17 17.10 0.33
CA ARG A 57 7.22 16.64 1.36
C ARG A 57 7.83 15.52 2.20
N ALA A 58 7.61 15.59 3.51
CA ALA A 58 7.90 14.48 4.41
C ALA A 58 6.94 13.31 4.12
N VAL A 59 7.46 12.08 4.16
CA VAL A 59 6.71 10.86 3.86
C VAL A 59 6.75 9.92 5.06
N ASN A 60 5.58 9.49 5.52
CA ASN A 60 5.47 8.31 6.38
C ASN A 60 5.38 7.07 5.48
N TYR A 61 6.49 6.35 5.30
CA TYR A 61 6.56 5.24 4.34
C TYR A 61 5.48 4.18 4.56
N VAL A 62 5.23 3.78 5.81
CA VAL A 62 4.25 2.74 6.14
C VAL A 62 2.84 3.21 5.79
N LEU A 63 2.48 4.43 6.20
CA LEU A 63 1.16 4.98 5.89
C LEU A 63 0.97 5.19 4.39
N THR A 64 1.97 5.73 3.71
CA THR A 64 1.95 5.92 2.25
C THR A 64 1.82 4.57 1.53
N TRP A 65 2.52 3.54 1.98
CA TRP A 65 2.36 2.19 1.45
C TRP A 65 0.94 1.67 1.68
N LEU A 66 0.40 1.75 2.90
CA LEU A 66 -0.97 1.35 3.20
C LEU A 66 -2.00 2.09 2.34
N SER A 67 -1.80 3.38 2.06
CA SER A 67 -2.70 4.15 1.18
C SER A 67 -2.62 3.72 -0.29
N VAL A 68 -1.51 3.11 -0.73
CA VAL A 68 -1.32 2.61 -2.10
C VAL A 68 -1.88 1.19 -2.27
N VAL A 69 -1.56 0.28 -1.34
CA VAL A 69 -1.94 -1.15 -1.45
C VAL A 69 -3.21 -1.50 -0.68
N GLY A 70 -3.58 -0.74 0.34
CA GLY A 70 -4.77 -0.99 1.16
C GLY A 70 -6.06 -1.12 0.34
N PRO A 71 -6.36 -0.18 -0.59
CA PRO A 71 -7.56 -0.29 -1.42
C PRO A 71 -7.64 -1.57 -2.26
N LEU A 72 -6.49 -2.18 -2.61
CA LEU A 72 -6.45 -3.42 -3.39
C LEU A 72 -6.96 -4.63 -2.61
N VAL A 73 -6.86 -4.58 -1.28
CA VAL A 73 -7.31 -5.65 -0.37
C VAL A 73 -8.56 -5.26 0.42
N GLY A 74 -9.21 -4.16 0.04
CA GLY A 74 -10.39 -3.64 0.74
C GLY A 74 -10.09 -2.98 2.08
N LEU A 75 -8.84 -2.61 2.34
CA LEU A 75 -8.43 -1.83 3.50
C LEU A 75 -8.57 -0.34 3.20
N GLU A 76 -9.44 0.34 3.95
CA GLU A 76 -9.55 1.79 3.94
C GLU A 76 -8.63 2.41 5.01
N VAL A 77 -7.86 3.42 4.62
CA VAL A 77 -6.96 4.15 5.52
C VAL A 77 -7.61 5.51 5.86
N PRO A 78 -8.03 5.74 7.12
CA PRO A 78 -8.65 7.01 7.51
C PRO A 78 -7.73 8.21 7.30
N LEU A 79 -8.31 9.35 6.90
CA LEU A 79 -7.56 10.59 6.67
C LEU A 79 -6.92 11.19 7.93
N GLU A 80 -7.42 10.82 9.11
CA GLU A 80 -6.86 11.22 10.41
C GLU A 80 -5.37 10.87 10.54
N TYR A 81 -4.93 9.79 9.88
CA TYR A 81 -3.54 9.40 9.85
C TYR A 81 -2.68 10.24 8.89
N CYS A 82 -3.29 10.87 7.87
CA CYS A 82 -2.60 11.70 6.89
C CYS A 82 -2.23 13.09 7.46
N SER A 83 -2.94 13.55 8.49
CA SER A 83 -2.60 14.74 9.25
C SER A 83 -1.50 14.42 10.27
N GLY A 84 -0.25 14.58 9.86
CA GLY A 84 0.83 14.70 10.84
C GLY A 84 0.55 15.91 11.72
N SER A 85 0.21 15.68 12.98
CA SER A 85 0.29 16.69 14.04
C SER A 85 1.70 17.27 14.01
N ARG A 86 1.84 18.51 13.55
CA ARG A 86 3.05 19.31 13.81
C ARG A 86 3.13 19.38 15.34
N PRO A 87 4.18 18.87 16.00
CA PRO A 87 4.36 19.20 17.40
C PRO A 87 4.44 20.72 17.47
N ASP A 88 3.58 21.28 18.32
CA ASP A 88 3.54 22.70 18.60
C ASP A 88 4.96 23.15 19.00
N GLN A 89 5.51 24.11 18.27
CA GLN A 89 6.84 24.66 18.58
C GLN A 89 6.67 25.50 19.85
N THR A 90 7.08 24.93 20.98
CA THR A 90 7.27 25.68 22.23
C THR A 90 8.66 26.29 22.26
#